data_AF-A0A2D9H0V9-F1
#
_entry.id   AF-A0A2D9H0V9-F1
#
_cell.length_a   1.000
_cell.length_b   1.000
_cell.length_c   1.000
_cell.angle_alpha   90.00
_cell.angle_beta   90.00
_cell.angle_gamma   90.00
#
_symmetry.space_group_name_H-M   'P 1'
#
loop_
_entity.id
_entity.type
_entity.pdbx_description
1 polymer ?
#
loop_
_entity_poly.entity_id
_entity_poly.type
_entity_poly.pdbx_seq_one_letter_code
_entity_poly.pdbx_strand_id
1 'polypeptide(L)'
;MRKLLCLVPIALLASCQTAEPGIEVRTVEVVREVQKPCPGTPPVRPAPLGPLMATAEAALAQALAKLAEYSAPGQFADQADAYVEACPPSAEQPQPGKHLDWLR
;
A
#
# COMPACT_ATOMS: atom_id res chain seq x y z
N MET A 1 -48.14 -39.24 -49.93
CA MET A 1 -46.89 -38.45 -49.73
C MET A 1 -47.14 -37.22 -48.85
N ARG A 2 -47.61 -37.39 -47.60
CA ARG A 2 -48.06 -36.29 -46.71
C ARG A 2 -47.39 -36.29 -45.32
N LYS A 3 -46.39 -37.15 -45.13
CA LYS A 3 -45.64 -37.30 -43.86
C LYS A 3 -44.30 -36.53 -43.83
N LEU A 4 -43.89 -35.92 -44.94
CA LEU A 4 -42.60 -35.21 -45.04
C LEU A 4 -42.67 -33.70 -44.77
N LEU A 5 -43.87 -33.10 -44.73
CA LEU A 5 -44.01 -31.64 -44.60
C LEU A 5 -43.91 -31.12 -43.15
N CYS A 6 -44.01 -31.99 -42.14
CA CYS A 6 -44.02 -31.58 -40.73
C CYS A 6 -42.62 -31.47 -40.09
N LEU A 7 -41.56 -31.85 -40.80
CA LEU A 7 -40.19 -31.84 -40.25
C LEU A 7 -39.42 -30.54 -40.51
N VAL A 8 -39.90 -29.70 -41.43
CA VAL A 8 -39.27 -28.41 -41.80
C VAL A 8 -39.27 -27.36 -40.67
N PRO A 9 -40.35 -27.15 -39.88
CA PRO A 9 -40.32 -26.12 -38.85
C PRO A 9 -39.45 -26.49 -37.65
N ILE A 10 -39.22 -27.78 -37.41
CA ILE A 10 -38.39 -28.28 -36.30
C ILE A 10 -36.89 -28.04 -36.60
N ALA A 11 -36.49 -28.14 -37.87
CA ALA A 11 -35.12 -27.87 -38.29
C ALA A 11 -34.73 -26.38 -38.16
N LEU A 12 -35.70 -25.46 -38.30
CA LEU A 12 -35.48 -24.01 -38.17
C LEU A 12 -35.33 -23.53 -36.72
N LEU A 13 -35.84 -24.28 -35.74
CA LEU A 13 -35.68 -23.95 -34.32
C LEU A 13 -34.32 -24.37 -33.75
N ALA A 14 -33.61 -25.27 -34.42
CA ALA A 14 -32.29 -25.75 -34.00
C ALA A 14 -31.15 -24.76 -34.33
N SER A 15 -31.37 -23.77 -35.21
CA SER A 15 -30.33 -22.84 -35.65
C SER A 15 -30.10 -21.63 -34.73
N CYS A 16 -30.82 -21.51 -33.61
CA CYS A 16 -30.67 -20.41 -32.65
C CYS A 16 -29.87 -20.78 -31.38
N GLN A 17 -29.15 -21.91 -31.37
CA GLN A 17 -28.25 -22.21 -30.25
C GLN A 17 -26.90 -21.50 -30.49
N THR A 18 -26.85 -20.19 -30.24
CA THR A 18 -25.58 -19.46 -30.18
C THR A 18 -24.81 -19.96 -28.96
N ALA A 19 -23.73 -20.70 -29.20
CA ALA A 19 -22.81 -21.10 -28.15
C ALA A 19 -22.15 -19.83 -27.58
N GLU A 20 -22.50 -19.48 -26.34
CA GLU A 20 -21.72 -18.50 -25.59
C GLU A 20 -20.29 -19.03 -25.46
N PRO A 21 -19.27 -18.22 -25.76
CA PRO A 21 -17.88 -18.65 -25.59
C PRO A 21 -17.67 -18.99 -24.11
N GLY A 22 -17.27 -20.24 -23.84
CA GLY A 22 -16.98 -20.69 -22.48
C GLY A 22 -15.84 -19.87 -21.88
N ILE A 23 -16.03 -19.38 -20.65
CA ILE A 23 -14.98 -18.69 -19.90
C ILE A 23 -13.97 -19.74 -19.40
N GLU A 24 -12.72 -19.63 -19.82
CA GLU A 24 -11.62 -20.44 -19.29
C GLU A 24 -10.99 -19.75 -18.07
N VAL A 25 -11.16 -20.34 -16.89
CA VAL A 25 -10.51 -19.85 -15.66
C VAL A 25 -9.15 -20.51 -15.53
N ARG A 26 -8.07 -19.73 -15.66
CA ARG A 26 -6.71 -20.18 -15.41
C ARG A 26 -6.20 -19.62 -14.09
N THR A 27 -5.77 -20.51 -13.20
CA THR A 27 -5.06 -20.15 -11.98
C THR A 27 -3.59 -19.94 -12.33
N VAL A 28 -3.09 -18.71 -12.14
CA VAL A 28 -1.68 -18.37 -12.36
C VAL A 28 -1.03 -18.05 -11.02
N GLU A 29 0.15 -18.62 -10.79
CA GLU A 29 0.96 -18.28 -9.63
C GLU A 29 1.67 -16.95 -9.91
N VAL A 30 1.40 -15.94 -9.09
CA VAL A 30 2.03 -14.62 -9.21
C VAL A 30 2.96 -14.42 -8.02
N VAL A 31 4.26 -14.35 -8.28
CA VAL A 31 5.25 -13.90 -7.29
C VAL A 31 5.10 -12.39 -7.14
N ARG A 32 4.68 -11.95 -5.95
CA ARG A 32 4.61 -10.53 -5.60
C ARG A 32 5.68 -10.22 -4.57
N GLU A 33 6.46 -9.18 -4.82
CA GLU A 33 7.33 -8.63 -3.78
C GLU A 33 6.48 -7.93 -2.73
N VAL A 34 6.58 -8.42 -1.49
CA VAL A 34 5.92 -7.82 -0.32
C VAL A 34 6.97 -7.09 0.47
N GLN A 35 6.68 -5.84 0.86
CA GLN A 35 7.59 -5.10 1.74
C GLN A 35 7.77 -5.88 3.04
N LYS A 36 9.03 -6.14 3.42
CA LYS A 36 9.34 -6.78 4.69
C LYS A 36 8.83 -5.88 5.84
N PRO A 37 8.08 -6.43 6.80
CA PRO A 37 7.70 -5.68 7.99
C PRO A 37 8.95 -5.19 8.72
N CYS A 38 8.97 -3.90 9.03
CA CYS A 38 9.97 -3.27 9.88
C CYS A 38 9.92 -3.90 11.28
N PRO A 39 11.03 -4.49 11.79
CA PRO A 39 11.04 -5.08 13.13
C PRO A 39 11.10 -4.03 14.25
N GLY A 40 11.46 -2.77 13.93
CA GLY A 40 11.52 -1.67 14.88
C GLY A 40 10.15 -1.10 15.24
N THR A 41 10.02 -0.58 16.46
CA THR A 41 8.85 0.22 16.86
C THR A 41 9.16 1.71 16.65
N PRO A 42 8.35 2.47 15.90
CA PRO A 42 8.56 3.91 15.74
C PRO A 42 8.51 4.62 17.10
N PRO A 43 9.49 5.48 17.45
CA PRO A 43 9.45 6.22 18.69
C PRO A 43 8.34 7.26 18.68
N VAL A 44 7.76 7.52 19.85
CA VAL A 44 6.72 8.54 20.01
C VAL A 44 7.37 9.91 20.02
N ARG A 45 6.92 10.78 19.12
CA ARG A 45 7.39 12.17 19.05
C ARG A 45 6.97 12.93 20.32
N PRO A 46 7.89 13.71 20.94
CA PRO A 46 7.53 14.62 22.03
C PRO A 46 6.40 15.56 21.61
N ALA A 47 5.51 15.87 22.56
CA ALA A 47 4.43 16.81 22.31
C ALA A 47 4.98 18.19 21.89
N PRO A 48 4.30 18.90 20.96
CA PRO A 48 4.69 20.25 20.58
C PRO A 48 4.80 21.17 21.80
N LEU A 49 5.69 22.16 21.69
CA LEU A 49 5.77 23.22 22.68
C LEU A 49 4.43 23.98 22.68
N GLY A 50 3.83 24.12 23.87
CA GLY A 50 2.63 24.93 24.06
C GLY A 50 2.95 26.44 23.99
N PRO A 51 2.01 27.30 24.42
CA PRO A 51 2.27 28.72 24.56
C PRO A 51 3.53 28.96 25.40
N LEU A 52 4.35 29.93 24.97
CA LEU A 52 5.55 30.31 25.69
C LEU A 52 5.19 30.98 27.01
N MET A 53 6.03 30.76 28.01
CA MET A 53 5.92 31.48 29.28
C MET A 53 6.13 32.99 29.07
N ALA A 54 5.54 33.80 29.97
CA ALA A 54 5.45 35.25 29.80
C ALA A 54 6.80 35.98 29.86
N THR A 55 7.78 35.44 30.58
CA THR A 55 9.12 36.05 30.69
C THR A 55 10.09 35.37 29.73
N ALA A 56 11.04 36.13 29.20
CA ALA A 56 12.05 35.60 28.27
C ALA A 56 12.87 34.46 28.88
N GLU A 57 13.24 34.58 30.17
CA GLU A 57 13.97 33.55 30.90
C GLU A 57 13.16 32.25 31.03
N ALA A 58 11.88 32.35 31.40
CA ALA A 58 11.02 31.18 31.52
C ALA A 58 10.73 30.54 30.15
N ALA A 59 10.53 31.35 29.10
CA ALA A 59 10.34 30.85 27.74
C ALA A 59 11.60 30.12 27.22
N LEU A 60 12.79 30.64 27.52
CA LEU A 60 14.05 30.00 27.19
C LEU A 60 14.22 28.67 27.93
N ALA A 61 13.96 28.64 29.24
CA ALA A 61 14.01 27.41 30.03
C ALA A 61 13.04 26.35 29.49
N GLN A 62 11.83 26.77 29.11
CA GLN A 62 10.82 25.89 28.51
C GLN A 62 11.29 25.32 27.16
N ALA A 63 11.87 26.15 26.29
CA ALA A 63 12.41 25.73 25.00
C ALA A 63 13.59 24.76 25.17
N LEU A 64 14.49 25.02 26.12
CA LEU A 64 15.62 24.14 26.42
C LEU A 64 15.16 22.79 26.98
N ALA A 65 14.14 22.77 27.84
CA ALA A 65 13.56 21.51 28.31
C ALA A 65 12.99 20.68 27.16
N LYS A 66 12.30 21.31 26.20
CA LYS A 66 11.82 20.63 25.00
C LYS A 66 12.93 20.18 24.06
N LEU A 67 14.00 20.95 23.93
CA LEU A 67 15.17 20.53 23.18
C LEU A 67 15.81 19.30 23.82
N ALA A 68 15.91 19.26 25.15
CA ALA A 68 16.43 18.10 25.87
C ALA A 68 15.56 16.85 25.67
N GLU A 69 14.23 16.97 25.66
CA GLU A 69 13.33 15.85 25.31
C GLU A 69 13.60 15.28 23.91
N TYR A 70 14.20 16.06 23.01
CA TYR A 70 14.56 15.63 21.65
C TYR A 70 16.00 15.10 21.58
N SER A 71 16.98 15.85 22.08
CA SER A 71 18.41 15.66 21.80
C SER A 71 19.26 15.15 22.96
N ALA A 72 18.69 15.01 24.16
CA ALA A 72 19.47 14.43 25.26
C ALA A 72 19.74 12.93 25.01
N PRO A 73 20.80 12.35 25.59
CA PRO A 73 21.13 10.95 25.37
C PRO A 73 19.96 10.01 25.71
N GLY A 74 19.67 9.08 24.80
CA GLY A 74 18.57 8.12 24.89
C GLY A 74 17.19 8.68 24.52
N GLN A 75 17.08 9.96 24.16
CA GLN A 75 15.81 10.60 23.81
C GLN A 75 15.42 10.38 22.35
N PHE A 76 14.43 11.14 21.88
CA PHE A 76 13.78 10.90 20.59
C PHE A 76 14.77 10.81 19.41
N ALA A 77 15.81 11.66 19.35
CA ALA A 77 16.78 11.64 18.26
C ALA A 77 17.49 10.28 18.19
N ASP A 78 18.08 9.83 19.30
CA ASP A 78 18.78 8.54 19.38
C ASP A 78 17.85 7.35 19.08
N GLN A 79 16.60 7.42 19.55
CA GLN A 79 15.60 6.39 19.26
C GLN A 79 15.17 6.37 17.79
N ALA A 80 15.07 7.56 17.17
CA ALA A 80 14.74 7.67 15.76
C ALA A 80 15.87 7.14 14.88
N ASP A 81 17.12 7.45 15.23
CA ASP A 81 18.30 6.92 14.56
C ASP A 81 18.34 5.39 14.69
N ALA A 82 18.15 4.85 15.89
CA ALA A 82 18.07 3.40 16.11
C ALA A 82 16.92 2.74 15.31
N TYR A 83 15.78 3.41 15.18
CA TYR A 83 14.68 2.91 14.36
C TYR A 83 15.03 2.89 12.87
N VAL A 84 15.69 3.92 12.36
CA VAL A 84 16.16 4.00 10.95
C VAL A 84 17.24 2.96 10.69
N GLU A 85 18.17 2.74 11.62
CA GLU A 85 19.17 1.67 11.50
C GLU A 85 18.53 0.28 11.49
N ALA A 86 17.52 0.05 12.33
CA ALA A 86 16.77 -1.20 12.34
C ALA A 86 15.89 -1.39 11.09
N CYS A 87 15.46 -0.29 10.48
CA CYS A 87 14.52 -0.25 9.37
C CYS A 87 15.01 0.71 8.28
N PRO A 88 16.13 0.40 7.60
CA PRO A 88 16.72 1.32 6.64
C PRO A 88 15.73 1.55 5.50
N PRO A 89 15.51 2.80 5.08
CA PRO A 89 14.71 3.07 3.88
C PRO A 89 15.38 2.34 2.73
N SER A 90 14.68 1.35 2.14
CA SER A 90 15.20 0.61 1.00
C SER A 90 15.57 1.62 -0.09
N ALA A 91 16.85 1.71 -0.43
CA ALA A 91 17.28 2.42 -1.61
C ALA A 91 16.49 1.84 -2.80
N GLU A 92 15.81 2.70 -3.55
CA GLU A 92 14.86 2.35 -4.60
C GLU A 92 13.50 1.81 -4.09
N GLN A 93 12.62 2.73 -3.67
CA GLN A 93 11.19 2.46 -3.79
C GLN A 93 10.81 2.60 -5.26
N PRO A 94 10.28 1.56 -5.93
CA PRO A 94 9.73 1.73 -7.27
C PRO A 94 8.57 2.73 -7.16
N GLN A 95 8.69 3.87 -7.83
CA GLN A 95 7.61 4.83 -7.94
C GLN A 95 6.36 4.11 -8.51
N PRO A 96 5.21 4.13 -7.83
CA PRO A 96 3.98 3.59 -8.39
C PRO A 96 3.60 4.46 -9.60
N GLY A 97 3.93 3.99 -10.80
CA GLY A 97 3.67 4.71 -12.05
C GLY A 97 4.60 4.43 -13.22
N LYS A 98 5.77 3.79 -13.02
CA LYS A 98 6.73 3.51 -14.10
C LYS A 98 6.70 2.08 -14.68
N HIS A 99 5.67 1.29 -14.37
CA HIS A 99 5.58 -0.11 -14.81
C HIS A 99 4.28 -0.39 -15.60
N LEU A 100 3.95 0.46 -16.57
CA LEU A 100 2.85 0.21 -17.52
C LEU A 100 3.31 -0.01 -18.96
N ASP A 101 4.62 -0.08 -19.22
CA ASP A 101 5.17 -0.27 -20.58
C ASP A 101 5.47 -1.73 -20.98
N TRP A 102 5.23 -2.73 -20.12
CA TRP A 102 5.59 -4.13 -20.42
C TRP A 102 4.47 -4.96 -21.09
N LEU A 103 3.36 -4.36 -21.48
CA LEU A 103 2.22 -5.05 -22.12
C LEU A 103 1.70 -4.34 -23.38
N ARG A 104 2.57 -3.74 -24.18
CA ARG A 104 2.20 -3.29 -25.54
C ARG A 104 3.23 -3.72 -26.58
#